data_AF-A0A1I8JVH5-F1
#
_entry.id   AF-A0A1I8JVH5-F1
#
_cell.length_a   1.000
_cell.length_b   1.000
_cell.length_c   1.000
_cell.angle_alpha   90.00
_cell.angle_beta   90.00
_cell.angle_gamma   90.00
#
_symmetry.space_group_name_H-M   'P 1'
#
loop_
_entity.id
_entity.type
_entity.pdbx_description
1 polymer ?
#
loop_
_entity_poly.entity_id
_entity_poly.type
_entity_poly.pdbx_seq_one_letter_code
_entity_poly.pdbx_strand_id
1 'polypeptide(L)'
;MFQMRLCANRELTTVILTNNKIRYVVNTATQHCPIYDSLAALSLQANMLKTVNIELFDVFVQLNSLFLHRNRIKSIAGRLVHDALLQLRLENNKLAGLDMCHWHVPAILLVTFMDNPMKTVPECLNNLQNFTTIAGL
;
A
#
# COMPACT_ATOMS: atom_id res chain seq x y z
N MET A 1 0.10 -17.17 -8.52
CA MET A 1 -1.25 -17.34 -7.96
C MET A 1 -1.09 -17.61 -6.47
N PHE A 2 -1.14 -16.56 -5.63
CA PHE A 2 -0.76 -16.57 -4.20
C PHE A 2 -1.95 -16.80 -3.25
N GLN A 3 -3.16 -17.02 -3.78
CA GLN A 3 -4.40 -16.72 -3.05
C GLN A 3 -4.98 -17.85 -2.18
N MET A 4 -4.75 -19.12 -2.52
CA MET A 4 -5.43 -20.21 -1.78
C MET A 4 -4.78 -20.61 -0.45
N ARG A 5 -3.54 -20.18 -0.15
CA ARG A 5 -2.83 -20.65 1.06
C ARG A 5 -2.96 -19.72 2.28
N LEU A 6 -3.24 -18.43 2.07
CA LEU A 6 -3.21 -17.46 3.17
C LEU A 6 -4.60 -17.12 3.73
N CYS A 7 -5.66 -17.23 2.92
CA CYS A 7 -7.02 -16.79 3.28
C CYS A 7 -7.49 -17.30 4.66
N ALA A 8 -7.30 -18.58 4.95
CA ALA A 8 -7.78 -19.20 6.20
C ALA A 8 -6.95 -18.88 7.45
N ASN A 9 -5.82 -18.17 7.33
CA ASN A 9 -4.95 -17.89 8.47
C ASN A 9 -5.53 -16.74 9.30
N ARG A 10 -5.95 -17.06 10.53
CA ARG A 10 -6.52 -16.09 11.49
C ARG A 10 -5.47 -15.41 12.36
N GLU A 11 -4.29 -16.02 12.45
CA GLU A 11 -3.21 -15.60 13.35
C GLU A 11 -2.11 -14.83 12.62
N LEU A 12 -2.13 -14.83 11.28
CA LEU A 12 -1.04 -14.27 10.52
C LEU A 12 -1.15 -12.74 10.53
N THR A 13 -0.26 -12.10 11.27
CA THR A 13 -0.22 -10.64 11.41
C THR A 13 0.76 -9.98 10.45
N THR A 14 1.73 -10.72 9.93
CA THR A 14 2.77 -10.18 9.06
C THR A 14 3.03 -11.08 7.87
N VAL A 15 3.02 -10.50 6.68
CA VAL A 15 3.42 -11.15 5.42
C VAL A 15 4.65 -10.44 4.86
N ILE A 16 5.77 -11.16 4.73
CA ILE A 16 7.00 -10.64 4.13
C ILE A 16 7.25 -11.35 2.79
N LEU A 17 7.12 -10.61 1.70
CA LEU A 17 7.37 -11.07 0.33
C LEU A 17 8.47 -10.24 -0.36
N THR A 18 9.32 -9.62 0.45
CA THR A 18 10.50 -8.84 0.04
C THR A 18 11.42 -9.60 -0.91
N ASN A 19 12.05 -8.90 -1.87
CA ASN A 19 13.08 -9.43 -2.77
C ASN A 19 12.62 -10.62 -3.63
N ASN A 20 11.37 -10.60 -4.07
CA ASN A 20 10.82 -11.59 -4.97
C ASN A 20 10.66 -11.05 -6.40
N LYS A 21 9.98 -11.83 -7.25
CA LYS A 21 9.73 -11.50 -8.65
C LYS A 21 8.26 -11.17 -8.91
N ILE A 22 7.52 -10.69 -7.91
CA ILE A 22 6.08 -10.42 -7.99
C ILE A 22 5.85 -9.24 -8.95
N ARG A 23 4.95 -9.44 -9.92
CA ARG A 23 4.61 -8.46 -10.96
C ARG A 23 3.24 -7.83 -10.80
N TYR A 24 2.34 -8.53 -10.13
CA TYR A 24 0.96 -8.12 -9.88
C TYR A 24 0.50 -8.66 -8.53
N VAL A 25 -0.36 -7.89 -7.86
CA VAL A 25 -1.11 -8.30 -6.68
C VAL A 25 -2.57 -8.26 -7.07
N VAL A 26 -3.31 -9.30 -6.68
CA VAL A 26 -4.74 -9.43 -6.94
C VAL A 26 -5.40 -10.01 -5.69
N ASN A 27 -6.60 -9.55 -5.39
CA ASN A 27 -7.51 -10.21 -4.48
C ASN A 27 -8.68 -10.78 -5.30
N THR A 28 -8.87 -12.10 -5.25
CA THR A 28 -9.92 -12.82 -5.99
C THR A 28 -10.80 -13.61 -5.03
N ALA A 29 -10.68 -13.36 -3.73
CA ALA A 29 -11.58 -13.99 -2.78
C ALA A 29 -13.01 -13.50 -3.06
N THR A 30 -13.93 -14.43 -3.14
CA THR A 30 -15.37 -14.14 -3.32
C THR A 30 -16.13 -14.13 -2.00
N GLN A 31 -15.42 -14.38 -0.89
CA GLN A 31 -15.94 -14.44 0.47
C GLN A 31 -14.91 -13.82 1.42
N HIS A 32 -15.35 -13.49 2.62
CA HIS A 32 -14.47 -12.99 3.68
C HIS A 32 -13.37 -14.00 3.99
N CYS A 33 -12.11 -13.55 3.98
CA CYS A 33 -10.96 -14.34 4.42
C CYS A 33 -10.58 -13.93 5.84
N PRO A 34 -10.46 -14.85 6.80
CA PRO A 34 -10.06 -14.50 8.16
C PRO A 34 -8.75 -13.72 8.30
N ILE A 35 -7.81 -13.84 7.35
CA ILE A 35 -6.58 -13.03 7.34
C ILE A 35 -6.85 -11.52 7.19
N TYR A 36 -8.01 -11.14 6.66
CA TYR A 36 -8.45 -9.74 6.56
C TYR A 36 -8.55 -9.08 7.93
N ASP A 37 -8.88 -9.86 8.96
CA ASP A 37 -9.06 -9.38 10.32
C ASP A 37 -7.76 -9.39 11.13
N SER A 38 -6.70 -10.03 10.63
CA SER A 38 -5.46 -10.25 11.40
C SER A 38 -4.23 -9.57 10.83
N LEU A 39 -4.18 -9.35 9.51
CA LEU A 39 -2.97 -8.87 8.86
C LEU A 39 -2.68 -7.41 9.23
N ALA A 40 -1.61 -7.20 9.98
CA ALA A 40 -1.16 -5.90 10.44
C ALA A 40 -0.06 -5.30 9.55
N ALA A 41 0.78 -6.13 8.91
CA ALA A 41 1.87 -5.66 8.07
C ALA A 41 2.05 -6.49 6.80
N LEU A 42 2.18 -5.80 5.66
CA LEU A 42 2.46 -6.41 4.36
C LEU A 42 3.68 -5.77 3.70
N SER A 43 4.70 -6.59 3.46
CA SER A 43 5.91 -6.18 2.74
C SER A 43 5.99 -6.79 1.36
N LEU A 44 5.89 -5.94 0.34
CA LEU A 44 6.05 -6.25 -1.08
C LEU A 44 7.24 -5.49 -1.69
N GLN A 45 8.12 -4.95 -0.86
CA GLN A 45 9.29 -4.18 -1.30
C GLN A 45 10.22 -5.02 -2.18
N ALA A 46 11.03 -4.35 -3.01
CA ALA A 46 12.03 -5.01 -3.86
C ALA A 46 11.44 -6.12 -4.76
N ASN A 47 10.31 -5.83 -5.40
CA ASN A 47 9.65 -6.70 -6.37
C ASN A 47 9.63 -6.03 -7.77
N MET A 48 8.75 -6.48 -8.67
CA MET A 48 8.61 -5.97 -10.03
C MET A 48 7.20 -5.40 -10.31
N LEU A 49 6.52 -4.89 -9.29
CA LEU A 49 5.19 -4.26 -9.45
C LEU A 49 5.31 -3.05 -10.36
N LYS A 50 4.44 -2.96 -11.38
CA LYS A 50 4.40 -1.84 -12.34
C LYS A 50 3.23 -0.89 -12.10
N THR A 51 2.14 -1.41 -11.56
CA THR A 51 0.91 -0.69 -11.24
C THR A 51 0.35 -1.32 -9.98
N VAL A 52 -0.31 -0.51 -9.15
CA VAL A 52 -1.00 -0.98 -7.95
C VAL A 52 -2.38 -0.34 -7.91
N ASN A 53 -3.43 -1.17 -7.79
CA ASN A 53 -4.71 -0.68 -7.30
C ASN A 53 -4.66 -0.72 -5.78
N ILE A 54 -4.69 0.43 -5.12
CA ILE A 54 -4.50 0.55 -3.68
C ILE A 54 -5.75 0.09 -2.90
N GLU A 55 -6.94 0.16 -3.52
CA GLU A 55 -8.20 -0.30 -2.93
C GLU A 55 -8.16 -1.82 -2.61
N LEU A 56 -7.25 -2.57 -3.23
CA LEU A 56 -7.03 -3.99 -2.91
C LEU A 56 -6.64 -4.23 -1.44
N PHE A 57 -6.15 -3.21 -0.73
CA PHE A 57 -5.69 -3.32 0.64
C PHE A 57 -6.74 -2.89 1.68
N ASP A 58 -7.83 -2.22 1.27
CA ASP A 58 -8.89 -1.72 2.17
C ASP A 58 -9.57 -2.85 2.97
N VAL A 59 -9.54 -4.08 2.45
CA VAL A 59 -10.12 -5.25 3.13
C VAL A 59 -9.36 -5.68 4.38
N PHE A 60 -8.08 -5.33 4.52
CA PHE A 60 -7.24 -5.76 5.65
C PHE A 60 -7.39 -4.78 6.82
N VAL A 61 -8.51 -4.86 7.56
CA VAL A 61 -8.93 -3.84 8.52
C VAL A 61 -7.92 -3.51 9.63
N GLN A 62 -6.96 -4.40 9.92
CA GLN A 62 -5.89 -4.18 10.90
C GLN A 62 -4.55 -3.71 10.29
N LEU A 63 -4.47 -3.54 8.97
CA LEU A 63 -3.23 -3.26 8.28
C LEU A 63 -2.71 -1.87 8.63
N ASN A 64 -1.64 -1.82 9.40
CA ASN A 64 -0.99 -0.58 9.81
C ASN A 64 0.23 -0.22 8.95
N SER A 65 0.84 -1.20 8.27
CA SER A 65 2.09 -1.01 7.54
C SER A 65 2.05 -1.66 6.15
N LEU A 66 2.17 -0.83 5.10
CA LEU A 66 2.26 -1.28 3.72
C LEU A 66 3.57 -0.81 3.06
N PHE A 67 4.41 -1.77 2.65
CA PHE A 67 5.69 -1.49 2.02
C PHE A 67 5.70 -1.89 0.55
N LEU A 68 5.74 -0.89 -0.34
CA LEU A 68 5.76 -1.04 -1.79
C LEU A 68 7.00 -0.41 -2.45
N HIS A 69 7.93 0.13 -1.65
CA HIS A 69 9.15 0.76 -2.11
C HIS A 69 10.08 -0.21 -2.86
N ARG A 70 11.01 0.33 -3.65
CA ARG A 70 11.93 -0.45 -4.51
C ARG A 70 11.21 -1.38 -5.50
N ASN A 71 10.11 -0.91 -6.08
CA ASN A 71 9.41 -1.60 -7.18
C ASN A 71 9.62 -0.82 -8.49
N ARG A 72 8.71 -0.98 -9.47
CA ARG A 72 8.71 -0.26 -10.75
C ARG A 72 7.38 0.44 -10.97
N ILE A 73 6.71 0.83 -9.88
CA ILE A 73 5.33 1.33 -9.89
C ILE A 73 5.31 2.67 -10.62
N LYS A 74 4.57 2.74 -11.72
CA LYS A 74 4.40 3.96 -12.53
C LYS A 74 3.17 4.77 -12.12
N SER A 75 2.15 4.08 -11.61
CA SER A 75 0.90 4.68 -11.15
C SER A 75 0.29 3.85 -10.03
N ILE A 76 -0.38 4.56 -9.12
CA ILE A 76 -1.29 4.01 -8.13
C ILE A 76 -2.69 4.45 -8.54
N ALA A 77 -3.62 3.50 -8.56
CA ALA A 77 -5.02 3.75 -8.88
C ALA A 77 -5.90 3.33 -7.71
N GLY A 78 -7.16 3.77 -7.72
CA GLY A 78 -8.14 3.43 -6.70
C GLY A 78 -8.13 4.40 -5.52
N ARG A 79 -9.23 4.38 -4.77
CA ARG A 79 -9.32 5.05 -3.47
C ARG A 79 -8.56 4.24 -2.42
N LEU A 80 -8.22 4.91 -1.32
CA LEU A 80 -7.65 4.27 -0.13
C LEU A 80 -8.48 4.70 1.06
N VAL A 81 -9.34 3.82 1.56
CA VAL A 81 -10.18 4.09 2.73
C VAL A 81 -9.77 3.12 3.83
N HIS A 82 -8.93 3.59 4.76
CA HIS A 82 -8.29 2.71 5.72
C HIS A 82 -8.03 3.38 7.07
N ASP A 83 -8.79 2.97 8.09
CA ASP A 83 -8.76 3.63 9.41
C ASP A 83 -7.51 3.31 10.23
N ALA A 84 -6.89 2.13 10.02
CA ALA A 84 -5.74 1.68 10.80
C ALA A 84 -4.36 1.91 10.14
N LEU A 85 -4.31 2.41 8.90
CA LEU A 85 -3.05 2.49 8.16
C LEU A 85 -2.18 3.61 8.71
N LEU A 86 -1.04 3.27 9.29
CA LEU A 86 -0.10 4.22 9.90
C LEU A 86 1.03 4.60 8.92
N GLN A 87 1.43 3.67 8.06
CA GLN A 87 2.58 3.86 7.19
C GLN A 87 2.41 3.25 5.80
N LEU A 88 2.69 4.07 4.78
CA LEU A 88 2.76 3.66 3.38
C LEU A 88 4.10 4.08 2.76
N ARG A 89 4.88 3.10 2.28
CA ARG A 89 6.19 3.35 1.66
C ARG A 89 6.19 3.12 0.16
N LEU A 90 6.45 4.17 -0.62
CA LEU A 90 6.43 4.19 -2.08
C LEU A 90 7.76 4.66 -2.70
N GLU A 91 8.79 4.90 -1.89
CA GLU A 91 10.09 5.39 -2.37
C GLU A 91 10.78 4.44 -3.37
N ASN A 92 11.67 4.97 -4.20
CA ASN A 92 12.42 4.22 -5.21
C ASN A 92 11.49 3.45 -6.18
N ASN A 93 10.49 4.14 -6.72
CA ASN A 93 9.58 3.63 -7.75
C ASN A 93 9.75 4.43 -9.06
N LYS A 94 8.70 4.50 -9.89
CA LYS A 94 8.65 5.22 -11.16
C LYS A 94 7.40 6.11 -11.27
N LEU A 95 6.86 6.56 -10.14
CA LEU A 95 5.67 7.41 -10.08
C LEU A 95 5.97 8.75 -10.74
N ALA A 96 5.19 9.13 -11.75
CA ALA A 96 5.27 10.46 -12.38
C ALA A 96 4.39 11.49 -11.65
N GLY A 97 3.43 11.01 -10.86
CA GLY A 97 2.51 11.77 -10.03
C GLY A 97 1.81 10.83 -9.04
N LEU A 98 1.10 11.40 -8.07
CA LEU A 98 0.32 10.67 -7.08
C LEU A 98 -0.93 11.48 -6.73
N ASP A 99 -2.10 10.91 -7.01
CA ASP A 99 -3.40 11.48 -6.67
C ASP A 99 -3.89 10.86 -5.36
N MET A 100 -4.09 11.71 -4.35
CA MET A 100 -4.59 11.33 -3.03
C MET A 100 -5.98 11.91 -2.73
N CYS A 101 -6.68 12.48 -3.71
CA CYS A 101 -7.93 13.20 -3.48
C CYS A 101 -9.05 12.32 -2.91
N HIS A 102 -9.00 11.01 -3.19
CA HIS A 102 -9.95 10.02 -2.68
C HIS A 102 -9.39 9.17 -1.55
N TRP A 103 -8.36 9.65 -0.84
CA TRP A 103 -7.80 8.94 0.30
C TRP A 103 -8.48 9.40 1.59
N HIS A 104 -8.99 8.44 2.37
CA HIS A 104 -9.48 8.64 3.72
C HIS A 104 -8.70 7.70 4.65
N VAL A 105 -7.64 8.24 5.25
CA VAL A 105 -6.69 7.49 6.08
C VAL A 105 -6.42 8.29 7.34
N PRO A 106 -7.35 8.33 8.31
CA PRO A 106 -7.25 9.26 9.45
C PRO A 106 -6.09 8.97 10.41
N ALA A 107 -5.57 7.74 10.46
CA ALA A 107 -4.49 7.35 11.37
C ALA A 107 -3.07 7.41 10.76
N ILE A 108 -2.95 7.70 9.48
CA ILE A 108 -1.67 7.71 8.78
C ILE A 108 -0.71 8.73 9.37
N LEU A 109 0.55 8.32 9.57
CA LEU A 109 1.60 9.14 10.15
C LEU A 109 2.73 9.40 9.16
N LEU A 110 2.97 8.44 8.25
CA LEU A 110 4.09 8.47 7.32
C LEU A 110 3.68 7.96 5.93
N VAL A 111 3.85 8.83 4.94
CA VAL A 111 3.83 8.46 3.51
C VAL A 111 5.14 8.92 2.89
N THR A 112 5.92 7.99 2.34
CA THR A 112 7.20 8.28 1.68
C THR A 112 7.13 7.99 0.19
N PHE A 113 7.61 8.92 -0.64
CA PHE A 113 7.61 8.77 -2.10
C PHE A 113 8.86 9.36 -2.76
N MET A 114 9.94 9.56 -2.01
CA MET A 114 11.26 9.95 -2.53
C MET A 114 11.76 9.02 -3.63
N ASP A 115 12.73 9.48 -4.43
CA ASP A 115 13.32 8.70 -5.53
C ASP A 115 12.27 8.20 -6.55
N ASN A 116 11.28 9.04 -6.83
CA ASN A 116 10.34 8.90 -7.93
C ASN A 116 10.50 10.08 -8.91
N PRO A 117 10.23 9.90 -10.22
CA PRO A 117 10.33 10.97 -11.23
C PRO A 117 9.16 11.96 -11.18
N MET A 118 8.59 12.23 -10.01
CA MET A 118 7.49 13.18 -9.83
C MET A 118 8.00 14.60 -10.07
N LYS A 119 7.25 15.40 -10.82
CA LYS A 119 7.58 16.81 -11.09
C LYS A 119 6.82 17.78 -10.19
N THR A 120 5.79 17.29 -9.53
CA THR A 120 4.87 18.05 -8.70
C THR A 120 4.64 17.30 -7.40
N VAL A 121 4.26 18.03 -6.36
CA VAL A 121 3.74 17.43 -5.13
C VAL A 121 2.47 16.60 -5.43
N PRO A 122 2.18 15.54 -4.64
CA PRO A 122 0.93 14.80 -4.77
C PRO A 122 -0.30 15.70 -4.70
N GLU A 123 -1.32 15.39 -5.52
CA GLU A 123 -2.59 16.10 -5.48
C GLU A 123 -3.33 15.76 -4.18
N CYS A 124 -4.01 16.77 -3.61
CA CYS A 124 -4.75 16.64 -2.35
C CYS A 124 -3.92 16.16 -1.15
N LEU A 125 -2.61 16.40 -1.15
CA LEU A 125 -1.72 16.18 -0.01
C LEU A 125 -2.21 16.87 1.28
N ASN A 126 -3.06 17.90 1.18
CA ASN A 126 -3.61 18.61 2.34
C ASN A 126 -4.82 17.90 2.97
N ASN A 127 -5.43 16.89 2.32
CA ASN A 127 -6.55 16.10 2.87
C ASN A 127 -6.14 15.16 4.00
N LEU A 128 -4.83 15.06 4.18
CA LEU A 128 -4.11 14.16 5.01
C LEU A 128 -3.88 14.85 6.37
N GLN A 129 -4.83 14.66 7.29
CA GLN A 129 -5.01 15.52 8.47
C GLN A 129 -4.04 15.27 9.66
N ASN A 130 -3.27 14.18 9.67
CA ASN A 130 -2.56 13.68 10.87
C ASN A 130 -1.06 13.32 10.69
N PHE A 131 -0.36 13.91 9.72
CA PHE A 131 1.00 13.46 9.41
C PHE A 131 2.09 14.07 10.29
N THR A 132 3.04 13.22 10.70
CA THR A 132 4.28 13.67 11.36
C THR A 132 5.38 13.98 10.34
N THR A 133 5.41 13.29 9.20
CA THR A 133 6.44 13.53 8.17
C THR A 133 5.94 13.15 6.78
N ILE A 134 6.10 14.08 5.83
CA ILE A 134 6.07 13.83 4.40
C ILE A 134 7.49 14.10 3.89
N ALA A 135 8.19 13.07 3.46
CA ALA A 135 9.49 13.21 2.80
C ALA A 135 9.26 12.96 1.30
N GLY A 136 9.37 14.02 0.49
CA GLY A 136 8.89 13.97 -0.89
C GLY A 136 9.44 14.97 -1.92
N LEU A 137 10.32 15.92 -1.57
CA LEU A 137 10.91 16.87 -2.52
C LEU A 137 12.44 16.74 -2.57
#